data_AF-A0A6M3JCJ1-F1
#
_entry.id   AF-A0A6M3JCJ1-F1
#
_cell.length_a   1.000
_cell.length_b   1.000
_cell.length_c   1.000
_cell.angle_alpha   90.00
_cell.angle_beta   90.00
_cell.angle_gamma   90.00
#
_symmetry.space_group_name_H-M   'P 1'
#
loop_
_entity.id
_entity.type
_entity.pdbx_description
1 polymer ?
#
loop_
_entity_poly.entity_id
_entity_poly.type
_entity_poly.pdbx_seq_one_letter_code
_entity_poly.pdbx_strand_id
1 'polypeptide(L)' 'MRFEIKNRFTGRIIFSLETDSLKLCVEAACKAGADLSRADLSRANLYGANLS' A
#
# COMPACT_ATOMS: atom_id res chain seq x y z
N MET A 1 -6.17 -11.73 -4.61
CA MET A 1 -4.80 -12.12 -4.17
C MET A 1 -4.43 -11.29 -2.95
N ARG A 2 -3.57 -11.77 -2.03
CA ARG A 2 -3.12 -10.93 -0.91
C ARG A 2 -1.99 -9.99 -1.37
N PHE A 3 -2.19 -8.69 -1.22
CA PHE A 3 -1.18 -7.67 -1.43
C PHE A 3 -0.65 -7.16 -0.09
N GLU A 4 0.64 -6.86 -0.05
CA GLU A 4 1.33 -6.38 1.15
C GLU A 4 2.08 -5.08 0.82
N ILE A 5 1.88 -4.06 1.65
CA ILE A 5 2.68 -2.85 1.65
C ILE A 5 3.73 -3.01 2.75
N LYS A 6 5.01 -2.98 2.37
CA LYS A 6 6.12 -3.20 3.29
C LYS A 6 6.88 -1.91 3.53
N ASN A 7 7.50 -1.82 4.70
CA ASN A 7 8.43 -0.77 5.02
C ASN A 7 9.71 -0.94 4.20
N ARG A 8 10.12 0.10 3.47
CA ARG A 8 11.28 0.07 2.56
C ARG A 8 12.63 -0.21 3.22
N PHE A 9 12.76 0.05 4.52
CA PHE A 9 14.02 -0.10 5.26
C PHE A 9 14.08 -1.36 6.11
N THR A 10 12.93 -1.79 6.64
CA THR A 10 12.86 -2.91 7.60
C THR A 10 12.18 -4.16 7.05
N GLY A 11 11.52 -4.07 5.88
CA GLY A 11 10.75 -5.15 5.28
C GLY A 11 9.47 -5.53 6.02
N ARG A 12 9.16 -4.89 7.15
CA ARG A 12 7.94 -5.14 7.94
C ARG A 12 6.69 -4.80 7.13
N ILE A 13 5.64 -5.60 7.27
CA ILE A 13 4.33 -5.31 6.67
C ILE A 13 3.70 -4.14 7.42
N ILE A 14 3.40 -3.07 6.70
CA ILE A 14 2.67 -1.90 7.19
C ILE A 14 1.17 -2.15 7.08
N PHE A 15 0.74 -2.69 5.94
CA PHE A 15 -0.66 -2.99 5.65
C PHE A 15 -0.75 -4.15 4.66
N SER A 16 -1.81 -4.95 4.76
CA SER A 16 -2.07 -6.01 3.80
C SER A 16 -3.55 -6.24 3.64
N LEU A 17 -3.98 -6.52 2.41
CA LEU A 17 -5.38 -6.75 2.10
C LEU A 17 -5.51 -7.75 0.94
N GLU A 18 -6.58 -8.54 0.97
CA GLU A 18 -7.00 -9.31 -0.19
C GLU A 18 -7.73 -8.41 -1.18
N THR A 19 -7.12 -8.24 -2.36
CA THR A 19 -7.65 -7.37 -3.40
C THR A 19 -7.08 -7.78 -4.77
N ASP A 20 -7.46 -7.06 -5.81
CA ASP A 20 -7.10 -7.36 -7.19
C ASP A 20 -5.88 -6.58 -7.66
N SER A 21 -5.44 -5.55 -6.93
CA SER A 21 -4.26 -4.77 -7.27
C SER A 21 -3.59 -4.10 -6.06
N LEU A 22 -2.29 -3.82 -6.19
CA LEU A 22 -1.56 -3.03 -5.20
C LEU A 22 -2.14 -1.62 -5.05
N LYS A 23 -2.72 -1.04 -6.13
CA LYS A 23 -3.43 0.24 -6.09
C LYS A 23 -4.60 0.21 -5.09
N LEU A 24 -5.49 -0.78 -5.20
CA LEU A 24 -6.62 -0.93 -4.27
C LEU A 24 -6.15 -1.18 -2.82
N CYS A 25 -5.03 -1.90 -2.65
CA CYS A 25 -4.43 -2.12 -1.34
C CYS A 25 -3.95 -0.79 -0.72
N VAL A 26 -3.33 0.08 -1.51
CA VAL A 26 -2.86 1.40 -1.07
C VAL A 26 -4.04 2.33 -0.77
N GLU A 27 -5.07 2.38 -1.61
CA GLU A 27 -6.29 3.17 -1.35
C GLU A 27 -6.99 2.73 -0.06
N ALA A 28 -7.07 1.42 0.18
CA ALA A 28 -7.62 0.89 1.41
C ALA A 28 -6.76 1.23 2.63
N ALA A 29 -5.43 1.19 2.50
CA ALA A 29 -4.51 1.58 3.56
C ALA A 29 -4.67 3.07 3.92
N CYS A 30 -4.78 3.97 2.93
CA CYS A 30 -5.06 5.39 3.16
C CYS A 30 -6.40 5.58 3.88
N LYS A 31 -7.47 4.91 3.43
CA LYS A 31 -8.79 4.97 4.08
C LYS A 31 -8.79 4.42 5.51
N ALA A 32 -7.94 3.44 5.79
CA ALA A 32 -7.75 2.87 7.12
C ALA A 32 -6.85 3.74 8.02
N GLY A 33 -6.31 4.85 7.51
CA GLY A 33 -5.40 5.73 8.26
C GLY A 33 -4.01 5.12 8.49
N ALA A 34 -3.58 4.19 7.65
CA ALA A 34 -2.26 3.58 7.77
C ALA A 34 -1.14 4.57 7.39
N ASP A 35 -0.08 4.64 8.19
CA ASP A 35 1.10 5.46 7.87
C ASP A 35 1.96 4.78 6.78
N LEU A 36 1.86 5.32 5.56
CA LEU A 36 2.62 4.86 4.40
C LEU A 36 3.90 5.67 4.15
N SER A 37 4.31 6.58 5.04
CA SER A 37 5.50 7.46 4.86
C SER A 37 6.79 6.70 4.59
N ARG A 38 6.88 5.44 5.04
CA ARG A 38 8.02 4.54 4.83
C ARG A 38 7.69 3.31 3.98
N ALA A 39 6.55 3.31 3.30
CA ALA A 39 6.16 2.22 2.41
C ALA A 39 7.10 2.12 1.20
N ASP A 40 7.41 0.89 0.79
CA ASP A 40 7.96 0.59 -0.52
C ASP A 40 6.82 0.48 -1.53
N LEU A 41 6.63 1.55 -2.29
CA LEU A 41 5.65 1.65 -3.37
C LEU A 41 6.36 1.80 -4.74
N SER A 42 7.65 1.47 -4.82
CA SER A 42 8.49 1.70 -6.00
C SER A 42 8.02 0.98 -7.27
N ARG A 43 7.21 -0.08 -7.12
CA ARG A 43 6.61 -0.85 -8.22
C ARG A 43 5.10 -0.67 -8.33
N ALA A 44 4.51 0.18 -7.50
CA ALA A 44 3.07 0.40 -7.52
C ALA A 44 2.72 1.33 -8.70
N ASN A 45 1.94 0.84 -9.66
CA ASN A 45 1.28 1.72 -10.62
C ASN A 45 0.13 2.44 -9.91
N LEU A 46 0.44 3.59 -9.30
CA LEU A 46 -0.50 4.43 -8.55
C LEU A 46 -1.19 5.48 -9.43
N TYR A 47 -1.14 5.34 -10.75
CA TYR A 47 -1.83 6.25 -11.64
C TYR A 47 -3.34 6.30 -11.32
N GLY A 48 -3.82 7.50 -11.00
CA GLY A 48 -5.20 7.75 -10.57
C GLY A 48 -5.59 7.12 -9.23
N ALA A 49 -4.64 6.79 -8.35
CA ALA A 49 -4.94 6.44 -6.97
C ALA A 49 -5.36 7.69 -6.20
N ASN A 50 -6.46 7.60 -5.44
CA ASN A 50 -6.83 8.69 -4.54
C ASN A 50 -6.05 8.55 -3.23
N LEU A 51 -4.96 9.32 -3.10
CA LEU A 51 -4.07 9.35 -1.93
C LEU A 51 -4.28 10.62 -1.08
N SER A 52 -5.37 11.35 -1.29
CA SER A 52 -5.70 12.56 -0.53
C SER A 52 -6.21 12.27 0.88
#